data_AF-A0A1X2I081-F1
#
_entry.id   AF-A0A1X2I081-F1
#
_cell.length_a   1.000
_cell.length_b   1.000
_cell.length_c   1.000
_cell.angle_alpha   90.00
_cell.angle_beta   90.00
_cell.angle_gamma   90.00
#
_symmetry.space_group_name_H-M   'P 1'
#
loop_
_entity.id
_entity.type
_entity.pdbx_description
1 polymer ?
#
loop_
_entity_poly.entity_id
_entity_poly.type
_entity_poly.pdbx_seq_one_letter_code
_entity_poly.pdbx_strand_id
1 'polypeptide(L)'
;MKRSLHSIHVLLLLFVSLLLLPHIINTTSVALDSSHHLLPRDDNTTTSSSTTSSGTSNTTNPTGTHSSSNSTHIFHYNQTTVNRTAAFNVDYQLNCKVNDDPFCAKVENGIRLALLEFAHVIDLKTKININITYHSFCDEGCSNSSYGFGIPSSQFILPFDTGPDLNHVYPQALAKQFVRSFDSSSVWAASDVTIELNHDAYMQSVDYGKAESLGWNGTGIPPTGRFWFMDDPTSNINEDQVDFRYVVLHELMHGLGFLSSWAAYFWSSTSPFRQLVENALDDSLLKVVTPGMYWSVLENYGPTFITGFQSTLIFDKFLVSTQPSLANMSQLGFHMQEFCQQDTQAFILNFINSFQGTPQYTNAVSLFDTMATPQTLFFDFATPAVANSTFLTNAYLAATYHNMTLLTGSAVLDTQLEQFDQTSSRPGTAISHVDDDYNSTVDFLMTKGFLMGQTLEQLTDEMYGALPSAITYSIITSNHSIVEHRNYTSPIGPGILRMLDTMGYSTALTNTSYVATGSPSAKFRSSCDDINDNGVSSSNDDADSNSSSSGNNTGSAVSSGSTSFALALHPYFGSVLVPSPLLLLSFFLL
;
A
#
# COMPACT_ATOMS: atom_id res chain seq x y z
N MET A 1 -1.04 50.51 32.58
CA MET A 1 -0.52 49.84 33.80
C MET A 1 -1.15 48.46 33.92
N LYS A 2 -0.55 47.42 33.32
CA LYS A 2 -0.89 46.00 33.49
C LYS A 2 0.15 45.15 32.75
N ARG A 3 1.31 44.97 33.39
CA ARG A 3 2.35 43.97 33.08
C ARG A 3 3.10 43.70 34.38
N SER A 4 2.59 42.78 35.19
CA SER A 4 3.31 42.19 36.34
C SER A 4 2.42 41.14 37.02
N LEU A 5 2.21 39.99 36.38
CA LEU A 5 1.60 38.82 37.05
C LEU A 5 1.91 37.47 36.39
N HIS A 6 3.00 37.37 35.61
CA HIS A 6 3.40 36.11 34.96
C HIS A 6 4.74 35.52 35.44
N SER A 7 5.43 36.12 36.41
CA SER A 7 6.71 35.60 36.92
C SER A 7 6.65 34.80 38.22
N ILE A 8 5.46 34.47 38.75
CA ILE A 8 5.36 33.78 40.05
C ILE A 8 4.96 32.29 39.92
N HIS A 9 4.47 31.82 38.77
CA HIS A 9 4.08 30.42 38.59
C HIS A 9 5.19 29.49 38.09
N VAL A 10 6.29 30.02 37.56
CA VAL A 10 7.39 29.20 37.00
C VAL A 10 8.43 28.80 38.07
N LEU A 11 8.47 29.48 39.22
CA LEU A 11 9.46 29.19 40.27
C LEU A 11 9.04 28.10 41.26
N LEU A 12 7.76 27.71 41.29
CA LEU A 12 7.25 26.73 42.28
C LEU A 12 7.31 25.27 41.81
N LEU A 13 7.48 25.02 40.50
CA LEU A 13 7.52 23.68 39.92
C LEU A 13 8.94 23.09 39.84
N LEU A 14 9.99 23.89 40.06
CA LEU A 14 11.38 23.45 40.01
C LEU A 14 11.93 22.95 41.37
N PHE A 15 11.14 23.01 42.45
CA PHE A 15 11.58 22.64 43.80
C PHE A 15 11.04 21.30 44.32
N VAL A 16 10.18 20.61 43.56
CA VAL A 16 9.54 19.35 44.01
C VAL A 16 10.20 18.09 43.42
N SER A 17 11.10 18.22 42.44
CA SER A 17 11.68 17.07 41.72
C SER A 17 13.01 16.54 42.30
N LEU A 18 13.48 17.05 43.45
CA LEU A 18 14.83 16.75 43.98
C LEU A 18 14.87 15.96 45.30
N LEU A 19 13.76 15.33 45.70
CA LEU A 19 13.71 14.50 46.91
C LEU A 19 12.88 13.25 46.61
N LEU A 20 13.55 12.17 46.19
CA LEU A 20 13.19 10.76 46.44
C LEU A 20 14.23 9.84 45.77
N LEU A 21 15.36 9.63 46.46
CA LEU A 21 16.15 8.40 46.37
C LEU A 21 15.93 7.62 47.67
N PRO A 22 15.94 6.28 47.62
CA PRO A 22 16.70 5.57 48.64
C PRO A 22 17.68 4.55 48.06
N HIS A 23 18.88 4.60 48.63
CA HIS A 23 19.88 3.54 48.70
C HIS A 23 19.33 2.27 49.36
N ILE A 24 19.69 1.10 48.81
CA ILE A 24 20.06 -0.08 49.61
C ILE A 24 21.33 -0.71 49.00
N ILE A 25 22.33 -0.93 49.84
CA ILE A 25 23.64 -1.52 49.55
C ILE A 25 23.74 -2.90 50.25
N ASN A 26 24.37 -3.85 49.55
CA ASN A 26 25.28 -4.92 49.98
C ASN A 26 24.90 -6.41 50.09
N THR A 27 25.64 -7.16 49.25
CA THR A 27 26.48 -8.38 49.48
C THR A 27 25.83 -9.72 49.79
N THR A 28 26.13 -10.75 48.98
CA THR A 28 27.31 -11.64 49.19
C THR A 28 27.56 -12.56 47.97
N SER A 29 28.84 -12.86 47.77
CA SER A 29 29.46 -13.80 46.81
C SER A 29 29.28 -15.27 47.16
N VAL A 30 29.19 -16.19 46.18
CA VAL A 30 29.88 -17.52 46.14
C VAL A 30 30.02 -17.98 44.67
N ALA A 31 31.14 -18.62 44.36
CA ALA A 31 31.59 -19.11 43.05
C ALA A 31 31.29 -20.62 42.80
N LEU A 32 31.60 -21.08 41.57
CA LEU A 32 31.85 -22.48 41.10
C LEU A 32 30.56 -23.34 40.98
N ASP A 33 30.33 -24.24 40.00
CA ASP A 33 31.16 -24.98 39.03
C ASP A 33 30.22 -25.68 38.00
N SER A 34 30.75 -26.02 36.81
CA SER A 34 30.45 -27.18 35.93
C SER A 34 28.99 -27.54 35.54
N SER A 35 28.62 -27.99 34.33
CA SER A 35 29.32 -28.88 33.39
C SER A 35 28.50 -29.11 32.10
N HIS A 36 29.22 -29.34 31.00
CA HIS A 36 28.98 -30.29 29.90
C HIS A 36 27.63 -30.37 29.15
N HIS A 37 27.66 -30.12 27.83
CA HIS A 37 27.52 -31.23 26.86
C HIS A 37 28.12 -30.90 25.49
N LEU A 38 29.05 -31.78 25.06
CA LEU A 38 29.74 -31.83 23.77
C LEU A 38 28.93 -32.65 22.76
N LEU A 39 29.04 -32.32 21.46
CA LEU A 39 29.00 -33.26 20.33
C LEU A 39 29.82 -32.70 19.14
N PRO A 40 30.34 -33.56 18.23
CA PRO A 40 31.77 -33.57 17.92
C PRO A 40 32.13 -33.17 16.48
N ARG A 41 33.44 -32.89 16.37
CA ARG A 41 34.26 -32.66 15.19
C ARG A 41 34.82 -34.00 14.70
N ASP A 42 34.86 -34.21 13.39
CA ASP A 42 35.80 -35.13 12.74
C ASP A 42 36.55 -34.39 11.63
N ASP A 43 37.88 -34.35 11.78
CA ASP A 43 38.88 -34.02 10.76
C ASP A 43 39.15 -35.28 9.92
N ASN A 44 39.44 -35.15 8.62
CA ASN A 44 40.73 -35.68 8.13
C ASN A 44 41.17 -35.18 6.76
N THR A 45 42.49 -35.24 6.62
CA THR A 45 43.34 -34.51 5.70
C THR A 45 43.90 -35.43 4.61
N THR A 46 44.37 -34.83 3.52
CA THR A 46 45.61 -35.13 2.76
C THR A 46 45.61 -36.00 1.48
N THR A 47 46.25 -35.37 0.48
CA THR A 47 47.28 -35.86 -0.48
C THR A 47 46.95 -36.30 -1.92
N SER A 48 47.73 -35.66 -2.80
CA SER A 48 47.98 -35.75 -4.23
C SER A 48 48.67 -37.02 -4.73
N SER A 49 48.43 -37.42 -6.00
CA SER A 49 49.48 -37.62 -7.02
C SER A 49 48.91 -38.11 -8.37
N SER A 50 49.63 -37.73 -9.42
CA SER A 50 49.39 -37.88 -10.86
C SER A 50 49.94 -39.17 -11.46
N THR A 51 49.31 -39.78 -12.48
CA THR A 51 49.98 -40.27 -13.71
C THR A 51 49.02 -40.63 -14.85
N THR A 52 49.52 -40.40 -16.07
CA THR A 52 49.01 -40.59 -17.45
C THR A 52 48.88 -42.03 -17.95
N SER A 53 47.89 -42.34 -18.80
CA SER A 53 48.07 -42.86 -20.19
C SER A 53 46.77 -43.37 -20.87
N SER A 54 46.47 -42.80 -22.04
CA SER A 54 45.89 -43.32 -23.30
C SER A 54 45.08 -44.64 -23.37
N GLY A 55 43.94 -44.61 -24.10
CA GLY A 55 43.55 -45.68 -25.02
C GLY A 55 42.06 -46.05 -25.18
N THR A 56 41.39 -45.43 -26.16
CA THR A 56 40.39 -46.02 -27.12
C THR A 56 39.07 -46.71 -26.67
N SER A 57 37.98 -46.03 -27.06
CA SER A 57 36.79 -46.48 -27.82
C SER A 57 35.74 -47.48 -27.26
N ASN A 58 34.52 -46.93 -27.19
CA ASN A 58 33.21 -47.44 -27.64
C ASN A 58 32.19 -48.05 -26.65
N THR A 59 31.10 -47.27 -26.52
CA THR A 59 29.67 -47.64 -26.48
C THR A 59 29.14 -48.49 -25.31
N THR A 60 28.36 -47.86 -24.40
CA THR A 60 26.90 -48.04 -24.21
C THR A 60 26.38 -47.26 -22.98
N ASN A 61 25.16 -46.72 -23.08
CA ASN A 61 24.36 -45.93 -22.10
C ASN A 61 24.25 -46.53 -20.67
N PRO A 62 23.56 -45.88 -19.68
CA PRO A 62 23.34 -44.45 -19.35
C PRO A 62 23.56 -44.17 -17.84
N THR A 63 24.04 -42.99 -17.43
CA THR A 63 23.76 -42.50 -16.06
C THR A 63 23.96 -40.99 -15.97
N GLY A 64 22.89 -40.28 -15.60
CA GLY A 64 22.93 -38.85 -15.35
C GLY A 64 23.83 -38.52 -14.17
N THR A 65 24.75 -37.60 -14.39
CA THR A 65 25.43 -36.87 -13.33
C THR A 65 25.38 -35.40 -13.71
N HIS A 66 24.58 -34.65 -12.95
CA HIS A 66 24.47 -33.21 -13.05
C HIS A 66 25.83 -32.58 -12.76
N SER A 67 26.50 -32.05 -13.79
CA SER A 67 27.61 -31.14 -13.62
C SER A 67 27.06 -29.78 -13.19
N SER A 68 27.30 -29.41 -11.93
CA SER A 68 27.12 -28.07 -11.40
C SER A 68 28.08 -27.09 -12.07
N SER A 69 27.62 -26.50 -13.17
CA SER A 69 28.18 -25.25 -13.69
C SER A 69 27.66 -24.10 -12.83
N ASN A 70 28.34 -23.82 -11.71
CA ASN A 70 28.21 -22.55 -11.00
C ASN A 70 28.84 -21.45 -11.88
N SER A 71 28.07 -20.97 -12.86
CA SER A 71 28.30 -19.67 -13.47
C SER A 71 27.63 -18.64 -12.58
N THR A 72 28.39 -18.01 -11.68
CA THR A 72 27.96 -16.78 -11.01
C THR A 72 27.87 -15.69 -12.07
N HIS A 73 26.71 -15.60 -12.73
CA HIS A 73 26.38 -14.45 -13.56
C HIS A 73 26.36 -13.21 -12.65
N ILE A 74 27.44 -12.43 -12.70
CA ILE A 74 27.49 -11.09 -12.12
C ILE A 74 26.51 -10.26 -12.95
N PHE A 75 25.34 -9.97 -12.38
CA PHE A 75 24.36 -9.08 -12.97
C PHE A 75 24.80 -7.64 -12.74
N HIS A 76 24.91 -6.88 -13.82
CA HIS A 76 25.10 -5.44 -13.76
C HIS A 76 23.72 -4.78 -13.73
N TYR A 77 23.33 -4.23 -12.57
CA TYR A 77 22.09 -3.48 -12.37
C TYR A 77 22.15 -2.10 -13.00
N ASN A 78 23.35 -1.62 -13.37
CA ASN A 78 23.54 -0.32 -14.02
C ASN A 78 22.64 -0.17 -15.28
N GLN A 79 21.59 0.65 -15.14
CA GLN A 79 20.58 1.01 -16.16
C GLN A 79 19.72 -0.14 -16.71
N THR A 80 19.70 -1.32 -16.07
CA THR A 80 18.88 -2.44 -16.55
C THR A 80 17.73 -2.74 -15.61
N THR A 81 16.53 -2.68 -16.17
CA THR A 81 15.32 -3.18 -15.53
C THR A 81 15.40 -4.70 -15.39
N VAL A 82 15.25 -5.20 -14.16
CA VAL A 82 15.39 -6.61 -13.83
C VAL A 82 14.02 -7.26 -13.68
N ASN A 83 13.68 -8.16 -14.59
CA ASN A 83 12.44 -8.93 -14.53
C ASN A 83 12.68 -10.28 -13.85
N ARG A 84 11.82 -10.64 -12.90
CA ARG A 84 11.92 -11.86 -12.09
C ARG A 84 10.55 -12.41 -11.75
N THR A 85 10.53 -13.66 -11.32
CA THR A 85 9.37 -14.32 -10.73
C THR A 85 9.72 -14.67 -9.29
N ALA A 86 8.95 -14.13 -8.34
CA ALA A 86 9.14 -14.45 -6.92
C ALA A 86 8.48 -15.80 -6.59
N ALA A 87 7.25 -16.00 -7.03
CA ALA A 87 6.45 -17.20 -6.79
C ALA A 87 5.54 -17.51 -7.99
N PHE A 88 4.85 -18.65 -7.96
CA PHE A 88 3.82 -18.94 -8.95
C PHE A 88 2.76 -17.82 -8.92
N ASN A 89 2.46 -17.24 -10.09
CA ASN A 89 1.57 -16.08 -10.27
C ASN A 89 2.03 -14.74 -9.66
N VAL A 90 3.29 -14.60 -9.24
CA VAL A 90 3.85 -13.32 -8.76
C VAL A 90 5.14 -13.01 -9.52
N ASP A 91 5.01 -12.15 -10.54
CA ASP A 91 6.14 -11.57 -11.26
C ASP A 91 6.41 -10.16 -10.74
N TYR A 92 7.67 -9.74 -10.80
CA TYR A 92 8.06 -8.39 -10.49
C TYR A 92 9.16 -7.87 -11.42
N GLN A 93 9.16 -6.55 -11.57
CA GLN A 93 10.11 -5.78 -12.33
C GLN A 93 10.79 -4.80 -11.37
N LEU A 94 12.11 -4.89 -11.24
CA LEU A 94 12.90 -3.97 -10.41
C LEU A 94 13.70 -3.00 -11.28
N ASN A 95 13.53 -1.71 -11.03
CA ASN A 95 14.39 -0.64 -11.51
C ASN A 95 15.20 -0.06 -10.34
N CYS A 96 16.41 -0.57 -10.12
CA CYS A 96 17.33 -0.03 -9.12
C CYS A 96 18.15 1.11 -9.74
N LYS A 97 17.85 2.36 -9.36
CA LYS A 97 18.51 3.56 -9.92
C LYS A 97 19.77 3.98 -9.16
N VAL A 98 20.28 3.15 -8.25
CA VAL A 98 21.49 3.44 -7.49
C VAL A 98 22.70 2.75 -8.12
N ASN A 99 23.82 3.46 -8.23
CA ASN A 99 25.02 3.02 -8.92
C ASN A 99 25.90 2.09 -8.07
N ASP A 100 25.33 0.99 -7.55
CA ASP A 100 26.03 -0.02 -6.74
C ASP A 100 25.38 -1.40 -6.96
N ASP A 101 25.94 -2.20 -7.89
CA ASP A 101 25.38 -3.51 -8.26
C ASP A 101 25.27 -4.48 -7.06
N PRO A 102 26.29 -4.63 -6.18
CA PRO A 102 26.16 -5.45 -4.96
C PRO A 102 25.00 -5.02 -4.06
N PHE A 103 24.81 -3.72 -3.88
CA PHE A 103 23.70 -3.23 -3.06
C PHE A 103 22.34 -3.45 -3.73
N CYS A 104 22.22 -3.21 -5.04
CA CYS A 104 21.00 -3.52 -5.78
C CYS A 104 20.64 -5.01 -5.74
N ALA A 105 21.63 -5.91 -5.68
CA ALA A 105 21.39 -7.33 -5.47
C ALA A 105 20.80 -7.62 -4.07
N LYS A 106 21.22 -6.90 -3.02
CA LYS A 106 20.61 -7.01 -1.68
C LYS A 106 19.16 -6.54 -1.68
N VAL A 107 18.90 -5.41 -2.34
CA VAL A 107 17.55 -4.86 -2.52
C VAL A 107 16.65 -5.87 -3.25
N GLU A 108 17.12 -6.46 -4.36
CA GLU A 108 16.38 -7.47 -5.11
C GLU A 108 16.07 -8.71 -4.25
N ASN A 109 17.04 -9.21 -3.48
CA ASN A 109 16.81 -10.36 -2.63
C ASN A 109 15.78 -10.07 -1.53
N GLY A 110 15.86 -8.89 -0.89
CA GLY A 110 14.87 -8.45 0.09
C GLY A 110 13.46 -8.36 -0.48
N ILE A 111 13.31 -7.76 -1.68
CA ILE A 111 12.04 -7.73 -2.43
C ILE A 111 11.54 -9.16 -2.69
N ARG A 112 12.40 -10.02 -3.23
CA ARG A 112 12.03 -11.41 -3.58
C ARG A 112 11.52 -12.18 -2.36
N LEU A 113 12.18 -12.03 -1.21
CA LEU A 113 11.77 -12.68 0.04
C LEU A 113 10.43 -12.14 0.56
N ALA A 114 10.20 -10.82 0.53
CA ALA A 114 8.91 -10.24 0.88
C ALA A 114 7.78 -10.74 -0.02
N LEU A 115 8.01 -10.80 -1.34
CA LEU A 115 7.01 -11.29 -2.30
C LEU A 115 6.73 -12.80 -2.14
N LEU A 116 7.71 -13.58 -1.68
CA LEU A 116 7.50 -14.98 -1.30
C LEU A 116 6.58 -15.11 -0.09
N GLU A 117 6.78 -14.29 0.96
CA GLU A 117 5.89 -14.26 2.14
C GLU A 117 4.44 -13.95 1.74
N PHE A 118 4.26 -12.94 0.88
CA PHE A 118 2.95 -12.61 0.32
C PHE A 118 2.32 -13.80 -0.43
N ALA A 119 3.07 -14.45 -1.32
CA ALA A 119 2.58 -15.56 -2.13
C ALA A 119 2.23 -16.81 -1.32
N HIS A 120 2.76 -16.94 -0.10
CA HIS A 120 2.41 -18.04 0.81
C HIS A 120 1.02 -17.86 1.45
N VAL A 121 0.53 -16.62 1.57
CA VAL A 121 -0.70 -16.32 2.31
C VAL A 121 -1.85 -15.85 1.45
N ILE A 122 -1.60 -15.48 0.18
CA ILE A 122 -2.62 -15.11 -0.81
C ILE A 122 -2.63 -16.13 -1.94
N ASP A 123 -3.80 -16.73 -2.21
CA ASP A 123 -4.00 -17.67 -3.32
C ASP A 123 -4.38 -16.86 -4.56
N LEU A 124 -3.46 -16.62 -5.50
CA LEU A 124 -3.74 -15.91 -6.75
C LEU A 124 -4.09 -16.89 -7.88
N LYS A 125 -5.18 -16.62 -8.61
CA LYS A 125 -5.54 -17.41 -9.81
C LYS A 125 -4.92 -16.85 -11.07
N THR A 126 -4.90 -15.53 -11.18
CA THR A 126 -4.29 -14.82 -12.30
C THR A 126 -3.00 -14.18 -11.84
N LYS A 127 -1.95 -14.31 -12.66
CA LYS A 127 -0.65 -13.70 -12.41
C LYS A 127 -0.78 -12.19 -12.19
N ILE A 128 -0.10 -11.69 -11.15
CA ILE A 128 0.12 -10.26 -10.96
C ILE A 128 1.57 -9.88 -11.30
N ASN A 129 1.74 -8.68 -11.82
CA ASN A 129 3.00 -8.05 -12.18
C ASN A 129 3.23 -6.83 -11.27
N ILE A 130 4.32 -6.81 -10.52
CA ILE A 130 4.64 -5.72 -9.58
C ILE A 130 5.79 -4.90 -10.15
N ASN A 131 5.61 -3.61 -10.39
CA ASN A 131 6.68 -2.71 -10.78
C ASN A 131 7.29 -2.07 -9.53
N ILE A 132 8.60 -2.17 -9.36
CA ILE A 132 9.31 -1.70 -8.17
C ILE A 132 10.47 -0.81 -8.60
N THR A 133 10.55 0.40 -8.05
CA THR A 133 11.68 1.31 -8.26
C THR A 133 12.39 1.55 -6.94
N TYR A 134 13.72 1.41 -6.90
CA TYR A 134 14.53 1.78 -5.75
C TYR A 134 15.45 2.95 -6.15
N HIS A 135 15.26 4.12 -5.55
CA HIS A 135 15.98 5.34 -5.94
C HIS A 135 15.98 6.40 -4.83
N SER A 136 16.75 7.47 -5.04
CA SER A 136 16.71 8.65 -4.16
C SER A 136 15.43 9.44 -4.45
N PHE A 137 14.62 9.70 -3.42
CA PHE A 137 13.47 10.60 -3.54
C PHE A 137 13.92 12.07 -3.65
N CYS A 138 15.18 12.37 -3.30
CA CYS A 138 15.82 13.66 -3.55
C CYS A 138 16.08 13.97 -5.03
N ASP A 139 15.93 13.03 -5.94
CA ASP A 139 16.00 13.30 -7.38
C ASP A 139 14.85 14.22 -7.85
N GLU A 140 13.70 14.20 -7.17
CA GLU A 140 12.46 14.83 -7.65
C GLU A 140 11.68 15.65 -6.58
N GLY A 141 12.13 15.70 -5.32
CA GLY A 141 11.43 16.49 -4.29
C GLY A 141 11.88 16.33 -2.84
N CYS A 142 12.80 15.40 -2.54
CA CYS A 142 13.32 15.06 -1.21
C CYS A 142 12.24 14.77 -0.15
N SER A 143 12.00 13.48 0.11
CA SER A 143 11.16 13.01 1.23
C SER A 143 11.93 12.04 2.12
N ASN A 144 12.92 12.56 2.85
CA ASN A 144 13.93 11.76 3.57
C ASN A 144 13.36 10.90 4.72
N SER A 145 12.17 11.21 5.20
CA SER A 145 11.48 10.48 6.26
C SER A 145 10.58 9.36 5.73
N SER A 146 10.27 9.34 4.43
CA SER A 146 9.46 8.29 3.81
C SER A 146 10.32 7.07 3.50
N TYR A 147 9.88 5.88 3.91
CA TYR A 147 10.57 4.63 3.61
C TYR A 147 10.28 4.16 2.17
N GLY A 148 9.10 4.48 1.65
CA GLY A 148 8.65 4.09 0.34
C GLY A 148 7.16 4.35 0.14
N PHE A 149 6.63 3.78 -0.93
CA PHE A 149 5.22 3.79 -1.27
C PHE A 149 4.77 2.66 -2.15
N GLY A 150 3.54 2.21 -1.96
CA GLY A 150 2.87 1.33 -2.89
C GLY A 150 1.47 1.80 -3.26
N ILE A 151 1.11 1.64 -4.53
CA ILE A 151 -0.21 1.99 -5.06
C ILE A 151 -0.65 0.97 -6.12
N PRO A 152 -1.96 0.79 -6.33
CA PRO A 152 -2.47 0.10 -7.50
C PRO A 152 -2.02 0.86 -8.77
N SER A 153 -1.41 0.17 -9.73
CA SER A 153 -0.96 0.81 -10.97
C SER A 153 -2.12 1.29 -11.84
N SER A 154 -3.27 0.64 -11.71
CA SER A 154 -4.52 1.02 -12.37
C SER A 154 -5.69 0.53 -11.54
N GLN A 155 -6.85 1.12 -11.77
CA GLN A 155 -8.06 0.82 -11.04
C GLN A 155 -9.25 0.69 -12.01
N PHE A 156 -10.25 -0.11 -11.65
CA PHE A 156 -11.33 -0.50 -12.54
C PHE A 156 -12.68 -0.53 -11.83
N ILE A 157 -13.68 0.05 -12.48
CA ILE A 157 -15.08 -0.28 -12.19
C ILE A 157 -15.42 -1.51 -13.04
N LEU A 158 -15.81 -2.60 -12.39
CA LEU A 158 -16.06 -3.87 -13.06
C LEU A 158 -17.49 -3.89 -13.61
N PRO A 159 -17.73 -4.06 -14.93
CA PRO A 159 -19.05 -3.86 -15.55
C PRO A 159 -19.94 -5.10 -15.52
N PHE A 160 -19.79 -5.99 -14.52
CA PHE A 160 -20.48 -7.28 -14.50
C PHE A 160 -21.68 -7.26 -13.56
N ASP A 161 -22.87 -7.52 -14.11
CA ASP A 161 -24.12 -7.61 -13.34
C ASP A 161 -24.15 -8.79 -12.34
N THR A 162 -23.16 -9.70 -12.39
CA THR A 162 -23.01 -10.81 -11.45
C THR A 162 -21.61 -10.84 -10.86
N GLY A 163 -21.52 -10.80 -9.53
CA GLY A 163 -20.28 -10.95 -8.77
C GLY A 163 -19.80 -9.64 -8.13
N PRO A 164 -18.92 -8.85 -8.78
CA PRO A 164 -18.38 -7.62 -8.20
C PRO A 164 -19.45 -6.54 -7.98
N ASP A 165 -19.21 -5.65 -7.01
CA ASP A 165 -20.06 -4.50 -6.74
C ASP A 165 -19.82 -3.41 -7.78
N LEU A 166 -20.85 -3.06 -8.55
CA LEU A 166 -20.73 -2.09 -9.64
C LEU A 166 -20.43 -0.65 -9.16
N ASN A 167 -20.54 -0.39 -7.86
CA ASN A 167 -20.45 0.95 -7.29
C ASN A 167 -19.06 1.31 -6.75
N HIS A 168 -18.13 0.38 -6.82
CA HIS A 168 -16.80 0.54 -6.24
C HIS A 168 -15.71 0.32 -7.27
N VAL A 169 -14.61 1.03 -7.04
CA VAL A 169 -13.41 0.95 -7.84
C VAL A 169 -12.48 -0.11 -7.24
N TYR A 170 -12.07 -1.08 -8.07
CA TYR A 170 -11.20 -2.19 -7.68
C TYR A 170 -9.76 -1.94 -8.15
N PRO A 171 -8.75 -2.24 -7.32
CA PRO A 171 -7.36 -2.23 -7.76
C PRO A 171 -7.15 -3.32 -8.84
N GLN A 172 -6.31 -3.05 -9.85
CA GLN A 172 -6.09 -3.98 -10.96
C GLN A 172 -5.72 -5.39 -10.49
N ALA A 173 -4.87 -5.48 -9.46
CA ALA A 173 -4.45 -6.75 -8.86
C ALA A 173 -5.63 -7.62 -8.42
N LEU A 174 -6.68 -7.02 -7.84
CA LEU A 174 -7.91 -7.71 -7.44
C LEU A 174 -8.87 -7.92 -8.62
N ALA A 175 -9.05 -6.89 -9.45
CA ALA A 175 -9.92 -6.93 -10.62
C ALA A 175 -9.62 -8.13 -11.54
N LYS A 176 -8.33 -8.41 -11.80
CA LYS A 176 -7.89 -9.56 -12.61
C LYS A 176 -8.22 -10.92 -12.01
N GLN A 177 -8.43 -11.00 -10.70
CA GLN A 177 -8.83 -12.26 -10.07
C GLN A 177 -10.31 -12.58 -10.31
N PHE A 178 -11.14 -11.56 -10.48
CA PHE A 178 -12.57 -11.72 -10.80
C PHE A 178 -12.81 -11.91 -12.29
N VAL A 179 -12.04 -11.22 -13.15
CA VAL A 179 -12.34 -11.13 -14.57
C VAL A 179 -11.40 -11.99 -15.42
N ARG A 180 -11.74 -13.28 -15.53
CA ARG A 180 -10.94 -14.27 -16.28
C ARG A 180 -11.07 -14.18 -17.81
N SER A 181 -12.09 -13.49 -18.31
CA SER A 181 -12.35 -13.39 -19.76
C SER A 181 -11.39 -12.45 -20.50
N PHE A 182 -10.56 -11.70 -19.78
CA PHE A 182 -9.65 -10.69 -20.33
C PHE A 182 -8.16 -11.03 -20.18
N ASP A 183 -7.82 -12.30 -19.93
CA ASP A 183 -6.44 -12.76 -19.75
C ASP A 183 -5.50 -12.45 -20.95
N SER A 184 -6.05 -12.04 -22.10
CA SER A 184 -5.33 -11.65 -23.31
C SER A 184 -5.65 -10.25 -23.85
N SER A 185 -6.42 -9.42 -23.13
CA SER A 185 -6.82 -8.10 -23.63
C SER A 185 -5.78 -7.02 -23.31
N SER A 186 -5.64 -6.02 -24.18
CA SER A 186 -4.82 -4.82 -23.97
C SER A 186 -5.42 -3.83 -22.95
N VAL A 187 -6.38 -4.27 -22.14
CA VAL A 187 -7.13 -3.40 -21.21
C VAL A 187 -6.38 -3.21 -19.89
N TRP A 188 -5.55 -4.17 -19.50
CA TRP A 188 -4.74 -4.09 -18.29
C TRP A 188 -3.50 -3.23 -18.51
N ALA A 189 -3.17 -2.41 -17.51
CA ALA A 189 -1.85 -1.77 -17.45
C ALA A 189 -0.75 -2.83 -17.33
N ALA A 190 0.48 -2.46 -17.71
CA ALA A 190 1.62 -3.39 -17.75
C ALA A 190 1.94 -4.01 -16.38
N SER A 191 1.81 -3.21 -15.31
CA SER A 191 1.89 -3.64 -13.92
C SER A 191 0.52 -3.53 -13.23
N ASP A 192 0.31 -4.35 -12.21
CA ASP A 192 -0.87 -4.36 -11.36
C ASP A 192 -0.67 -3.53 -10.09
N VAL A 193 0.57 -3.53 -9.59
CA VAL A 193 1.01 -2.79 -8.41
C VAL A 193 2.29 -2.03 -8.76
N THR A 194 2.42 -0.80 -8.27
CA THR A 194 3.65 -0.01 -8.33
C THR A 194 4.13 0.26 -6.92
N ILE A 195 5.43 0.02 -6.67
CA ILE A 195 6.11 0.32 -5.41
C ILE A 195 7.34 1.17 -5.70
N GLU A 196 7.58 2.21 -4.92
CA GLU A 196 8.83 2.96 -4.91
C GLU A 196 9.45 2.96 -3.52
N LEU A 197 10.76 2.74 -3.43
CA LEU A 197 11.47 2.56 -2.18
C LEU A 197 12.61 3.58 -2.09
N ASN A 198 12.68 4.26 -0.96
CA ASN A 198 13.52 5.43 -0.80
C ASN A 198 14.94 5.09 -0.36
N HIS A 199 15.91 5.34 -1.23
CA HIS A 199 17.32 5.20 -0.91
C HIS A 199 17.82 6.24 0.10
N ASP A 200 17.24 7.44 0.15
CA ASP A 200 17.67 8.49 1.08
C ASP A 200 17.37 8.09 2.53
N ALA A 201 16.28 7.36 2.76
CA ALA A 201 15.96 6.81 4.06
C ALA A 201 17.07 5.86 4.56
N TYR A 202 17.63 5.04 3.67
CA TYR A 202 18.79 4.19 3.98
C TYR A 202 19.99 5.03 4.41
N MET A 203 20.34 6.01 3.57
CA MET A 203 21.54 6.83 3.73
C MET A 203 21.49 7.74 4.96
N GLN A 204 20.30 8.15 5.40
CA GLN A 204 20.12 9.05 6.55
C GLN A 204 20.60 8.45 7.88
N SER A 205 20.54 7.12 8.04
CA SER A 205 20.97 6.43 9.27
C SER A 205 22.34 5.74 9.12
N VAL A 206 23.15 6.13 8.14
CA VAL A 206 24.51 5.58 8.02
C VAL A 206 25.38 6.10 9.16
N ASP A 207 25.91 5.18 9.99
CA ASP A 207 27.06 5.43 10.85
C ASP A 207 28.35 5.12 10.07
N TYR A 208 29.02 6.17 9.60
CA TYR A 208 30.26 6.04 8.83
C TYR A 208 31.42 5.43 9.64
N GLY A 209 31.50 5.69 10.95
CA GLY A 209 32.54 5.10 11.79
C GLY A 209 32.33 3.59 11.97
N LYS A 210 31.07 3.17 12.14
CA LYS A 210 30.71 1.75 12.13
C LYS A 210 30.96 1.11 10.76
N ALA A 211 30.58 1.77 9.67
CA ALA A 211 30.82 1.28 8.32
C ALA A 211 32.32 1.02 8.07
N GLU A 212 33.20 1.97 8.44
CA GLU A 212 34.65 1.81 8.37
C GLU A 212 35.15 0.62 9.21
N SER A 213 34.62 0.44 10.42
CA SER A 213 34.96 -0.70 11.28
C SER A 213 34.56 -2.05 10.69
N LEU A 214 33.55 -2.07 9.82
CA LEU A 214 33.08 -3.24 9.07
C LEU A 214 33.82 -3.44 7.73
N GLY A 215 34.86 -2.63 7.47
CA GLY A 215 35.71 -2.75 6.29
C GLY A 215 35.24 -1.93 5.09
N TRP A 216 34.30 -0.99 5.27
CA TRP A 216 33.95 -0.04 4.21
C TRP A 216 35.14 0.89 3.93
N ASN A 217 35.52 1.00 2.66
CA ASN A 217 36.71 1.73 2.22
C ASN A 217 36.41 3.17 1.79
N GLY A 218 35.21 3.68 2.07
CA GLY A 218 34.77 5.02 1.64
C GLY A 218 34.23 5.08 0.20
N THR A 219 34.07 3.94 -0.48
CA THR A 219 33.53 3.87 -1.85
C THR A 219 32.31 2.95 -1.92
N GLY A 220 31.37 3.27 -2.81
CA GLY A 220 30.08 2.57 -2.90
C GLY A 220 29.16 2.91 -1.72
N ILE A 221 28.09 2.13 -1.56
CA ILE A 221 27.12 2.30 -0.49
C ILE A 221 27.65 1.65 0.80
N PRO A 222 27.62 2.36 1.94
CA PRO A 222 27.99 1.80 3.25
C PRO A 222 27.20 0.51 3.55
N PRO A 223 27.78 -0.49 4.23
CA PRO A 223 27.10 -1.75 4.54
C PRO A 223 26.03 -1.62 5.65
N THR A 224 25.96 -0.46 6.31
CA THR A 224 25.02 -0.19 7.41
C THR A 224 24.29 1.11 7.15
N GLY A 225 22.96 1.06 7.15
CA GLY A 225 22.06 2.21 7.05
C GLY A 225 20.72 1.85 7.68
N ARG A 226 19.65 2.62 7.40
CA ARG A 226 18.34 2.44 8.05
C ARG A 226 17.65 1.10 7.74
N PHE A 227 17.90 0.53 6.56
CA PHE A 227 17.38 -0.80 6.22
C PHE A 227 18.35 -1.87 6.68
N TRP A 228 17.81 -2.90 7.32
CA TRP A 228 18.49 -4.16 7.56
C TRP A 228 18.05 -5.18 6.50
N PHE A 229 19.02 -5.90 5.95
CA PHE A 229 18.79 -6.99 5.00
C PHE A 229 19.18 -8.33 5.62
N MET A 230 18.47 -9.39 5.25
CA MET A 230 18.73 -10.75 5.77
C MET A 230 20.17 -11.24 5.52
N ASP A 231 20.80 -10.80 4.44
CA ASP A 231 22.17 -11.16 4.09
C ASP A 231 23.22 -10.16 4.61
N ASP A 232 22.84 -9.25 5.52
CA ASP A 232 23.80 -8.33 6.13
C ASP A 232 24.81 -9.10 7.00
N PRO A 233 26.07 -8.62 7.07
CA PRO A 233 27.16 -9.31 7.76
C PRO A 233 26.91 -9.47 9.27
N THR A 234 26.03 -8.66 9.83
CA THR A 234 25.57 -8.79 11.22
C THR A 234 24.20 -9.45 11.24
N SER A 235 24.12 -10.64 11.84
CA SER A 235 22.85 -11.36 12.07
C SER A 235 21.88 -10.60 12.98
N ASN A 236 22.38 -9.57 13.68
CA ASN A 236 21.59 -8.73 14.57
C ASN A 236 21.28 -7.42 13.86
N ILE A 237 19.98 -7.11 13.77
CA ILE A 237 19.48 -5.79 13.41
C ILE A 237 19.77 -4.80 14.54
N ASN A 238 20.10 -3.54 14.20
CA ASN A 238 20.34 -2.50 15.20
C ASN A 238 19.03 -1.79 15.59
N GLU A 239 19.00 -1.17 16.77
CA GLU A 239 17.81 -0.49 17.33
C GLU A 239 17.20 0.58 16.41
N ASP A 240 18.00 1.19 15.53
CA ASP A 240 17.60 2.23 14.59
C ASP A 240 17.26 1.70 13.18
N GLN A 241 17.37 0.39 12.97
CA GLN A 241 17.12 -0.25 11.68
C GLN A 241 15.72 -0.87 11.61
N VAL A 242 15.15 -0.86 10.41
CA VAL A 242 13.94 -1.61 10.06
C VAL A 242 14.30 -2.77 9.13
N ASP A 243 13.67 -3.93 9.29
CA ASP A 243 13.78 -5.02 8.32
C ASP A 243 13.19 -4.57 6.96
N PHE A 244 14.01 -4.61 5.90
CA PHE A 244 13.60 -4.14 4.59
C PHE A 244 12.36 -4.87 4.04
N ARG A 245 12.15 -6.15 4.40
CA ARG A 245 10.97 -6.92 3.96
C ARG A 245 9.69 -6.39 4.58
N TYR A 246 9.76 -5.87 5.80
CA TYR A 246 8.62 -5.23 6.45
C TYR A 246 8.13 -4.05 5.59
N VAL A 247 9.05 -3.19 5.17
CA VAL A 247 8.73 -2.05 4.28
C VAL A 247 8.10 -2.54 2.97
N VAL A 248 8.71 -3.50 2.29
CA VAL A 248 8.17 -4.01 1.01
C VAL A 248 6.78 -4.62 1.16
N LEU A 249 6.53 -5.39 2.23
CA LEU A 249 5.22 -5.99 2.49
C LEU A 249 4.16 -4.92 2.80
N HIS A 250 4.50 -3.90 3.59
CA HIS A 250 3.62 -2.78 3.91
C HIS A 250 3.18 -2.05 2.64
N GLU A 251 4.15 -1.67 1.79
CA GLU A 251 3.84 -0.99 0.53
C GLU A 251 3.06 -1.88 -0.44
N LEU A 252 3.34 -3.19 -0.46
CA LEU A 252 2.56 -4.13 -1.25
C LEU A 252 1.08 -4.15 -0.82
N MET A 253 0.77 -4.07 0.48
CA MET A 253 -0.63 -4.04 0.95
C MET A 253 -1.38 -2.82 0.41
N HIS A 254 -0.76 -1.63 0.45
CA HIS A 254 -1.34 -0.45 -0.20
C HIS A 254 -1.54 -0.69 -1.70
N GLY A 255 -0.56 -1.30 -2.36
CA GLY A 255 -0.63 -1.71 -3.77
C GLY A 255 -1.80 -2.63 -4.12
N LEU A 256 -2.18 -3.53 -3.19
CA LEU A 256 -3.32 -4.44 -3.32
C LEU A 256 -4.67 -3.74 -3.04
N GLY A 257 -4.66 -2.44 -2.76
CA GLY A 257 -5.84 -1.63 -2.51
C GLY A 257 -6.23 -1.50 -1.05
N PHE A 258 -5.30 -1.72 -0.12
CA PHE A 258 -5.43 -1.23 1.25
C PHE A 258 -5.26 0.30 1.24
N LEU A 259 -6.21 0.99 0.60
CA LEU A 259 -6.21 2.41 0.34
C LEU A 259 -7.64 2.93 0.36
N SER A 260 -7.83 4.07 1.02
CA SER A 260 -9.08 4.81 1.03
C SER A 260 -9.10 5.88 -0.05
N SER A 261 -10.27 6.14 -0.63
CA SER A 261 -10.47 7.31 -1.50
C SER A 261 -10.65 8.62 -0.73
N TRP A 262 -10.81 8.57 0.59
CA TRP A 262 -11.15 9.72 1.42
C TRP A 262 -9.91 10.42 1.93
N ALA A 263 -9.77 11.71 1.64
CA ALA A 263 -8.65 12.52 2.11
C ALA A 263 -9.07 13.94 2.44
N ALA A 264 -8.24 14.61 3.23
CA ALA A 264 -8.41 16.02 3.57
C ALA A 264 -7.81 16.93 2.49
N TYR A 265 -8.27 16.76 1.23
CA TYR A 265 -7.67 17.38 0.04
C TYR A 265 -7.46 18.90 0.14
N PHE A 266 -8.39 19.62 0.77
CA PHE A 266 -8.30 21.08 0.91
C PHE A 266 -7.59 21.53 2.20
N TRP A 267 -7.36 20.63 3.15
CA TRP A 267 -6.76 20.92 4.45
C TRP A 267 -5.27 20.61 4.50
N SER A 268 -4.86 19.43 4.00
CA SER A 268 -3.49 18.93 4.15
C SER A 268 -2.47 19.89 3.53
N SER A 269 -1.44 20.25 4.28
CA SER A 269 -0.39 21.20 3.86
C SER A 269 0.41 20.74 2.65
N THR A 270 0.48 19.42 2.42
CA THR A 270 1.16 18.81 1.28
C THR A 270 0.31 18.82 0.01
N SER A 271 -1.02 19.03 0.11
CA SER A 271 -1.94 18.93 -1.02
C SER A 271 -1.81 20.11 -2.00
N PRO A 272 -1.73 19.87 -3.32
CA PRO A 272 -1.76 20.95 -4.30
C PRO A 272 -3.09 21.71 -4.25
N PHE A 273 -4.20 21.06 -3.90
CA PHE A 273 -5.50 21.72 -3.77
C PHE A 273 -5.52 22.70 -2.61
N ARG A 274 -4.84 22.39 -1.50
CA ARG A 274 -4.64 23.32 -0.39
C ARG A 274 -3.87 24.56 -0.86
N GLN A 275 -2.78 24.37 -1.58
CA GLN A 275 -1.95 25.49 -2.09
C GLN A 275 -2.73 26.42 -3.03
N LEU A 276 -3.62 25.87 -3.86
CA LEU A 276 -4.43 26.65 -4.80
C LEU A 276 -5.48 27.57 -4.15
N VAL A 277 -5.89 27.26 -2.92
CA VAL A 277 -6.96 27.98 -2.20
C VAL A 277 -6.45 28.71 -0.95
N GLU A 278 -5.17 28.53 -0.63
CA GLU A 278 -4.52 29.17 0.51
C GLU A 278 -4.59 30.70 0.38
N ASN A 279 -4.94 31.37 1.47
CA ASN A 279 -5.18 32.82 1.54
C ASN A 279 -6.36 33.36 0.70
N ALA A 280 -6.99 32.52 -0.12
CA ALA A 280 -8.19 32.90 -0.87
C ALA A 280 -9.48 32.58 -0.09
N LEU A 281 -9.47 31.52 0.72
CA LEU A 281 -10.60 31.08 1.54
C LEU A 281 -10.21 31.03 3.03
N ASP A 282 -11.21 31.14 3.91
CA ASP A 282 -11.03 30.94 5.35
C ASP A 282 -10.68 29.48 5.65
N ASP A 283 -9.67 29.24 6.50
CA ASP A 283 -9.21 27.89 6.88
C ASP A 283 -10.33 27.00 7.45
N SER A 284 -11.33 27.58 8.10
CA SER A 284 -12.48 26.83 8.60
C SER A 284 -13.32 26.20 7.49
N LEU A 285 -13.27 26.73 6.26
CA LEU A 285 -13.96 26.19 5.09
C LEU A 285 -13.23 24.99 4.48
N LEU A 286 -11.95 24.84 4.82
CA LEU A 286 -11.05 23.84 4.23
C LEU A 286 -11.00 22.56 5.05
N LYS A 287 -11.59 22.56 6.26
CA LYS A 287 -11.68 21.41 7.18
C LYS A 287 -12.75 20.43 6.75
N VAL A 288 -12.52 19.78 5.61
CA VAL A 288 -13.40 18.79 5.02
C VAL A 288 -12.61 17.55 4.61
N VAL A 289 -13.22 16.38 4.76
CA VAL A 289 -12.75 15.13 4.16
C VAL A 289 -13.73 14.72 3.06
N THR A 290 -13.21 14.46 1.86
CA THR A 290 -14.01 14.11 0.69
C THR A 290 -13.41 12.91 -0.03
N PRO A 291 -14.16 12.20 -0.89
CA PRO A 291 -13.58 11.27 -1.84
C PRO A 291 -12.68 12.03 -2.84
N GLY A 292 -11.95 11.28 -3.66
CA GLY A 292 -11.26 11.80 -4.82
C GLY A 292 -12.15 12.68 -5.69
N MET A 293 -11.56 13.64 -6.39
CA MET A 293 -12.29 14.66 -7.15
C MET A 293 -12.06 14.48 -8.65
N TYR A 294 -13.08 14.75 -9.46
CA TYR A 294 -12.86 14.95 -10.90
C TYR A 294 -12.30 16.35 -11.10
N TRP A 295 -11.07 16.45 -11.61
CA TRP A 295 -10.42 17.74 -11.81
C TRP A 295 -9.68 17.81 -13.14
N SER A 296 -9.48 19.04 -13.62
CA SER A 296 -8.71 19.35 -14.81
C SER A 296 -8.01 20.69 -14.68
N VAL A 297 -7.02 20.94 -15.53
CA VAL A 297 -6.34 22.22 -15.65
C VAL A 297 -6.37 22.62 -17.11
N LEU A 298 -6.85 23.83 -17.41
CA LEU A 298 -6.83 24.36 -18.77
C LEU A 298 -5.40 24.81 -19.10
N GLU A 299 -4.68 24.05 -19.92
CA GLU A 299 -3.28 24.29 -20.29
C GLU A 299 -2.28 24.08 -19.12
N ASN A 300 -0.98 23.95 -19.42
CA ASN A 300 0.05 23.49 -18.46
C ASN A 300 0.24 24.35 -17.19
N TYR A 301 -0.45 25.50 -17.07
CA TYR A 301 -0.34 26.42 -15.93
C TYR A 301 -1.65 27.19 -15.66
N GLY A 302 -2.78 26.75 -16.19
CA GLY A 302 -4.04 27.48 -16.07
C GLY A 302 -4.82 27.20 -14.78
N PRO A 303 -6.05 27.73 -14.69
CA PRO A 303 -6.90 27.52 -13.52
C PRO A 303 -7.31 26.04 -13.39
N THR A 304 -7.40 25.59 -12.14
CA THR A 304 -7.93 24.25 -11.80
C THR A 304 -9.45 24.27 -11.72
N PHE A 305 -10.06 23.29 -12.34
CA PHE A 305 -11.50 23.04 -12.31
C PHE A 305 -11.78 21.72 -11.64
N ILE A 306 -12.81 21.69 -10.80
CA ILE A 306 -13.34 20.52 -10.12
C ILE A 306 -14.81 20.39 -10.51
N THR A 307 -15.17 19.26 -11.11
CA THR A 307 -16.55 19.05 -11.61
C THR A 307 -17.41 18.22 -10.67
N GLY A 308 -16.81 17.52 -9.70
CA GLY A 308 -17.52 16.69 -8.72
C GLY A 308 -16.60 15.70 -8.02
N PHE A 309 -17.19 14.68 -7.40
CA PHE A 309 -16.48 13.64 -6.67
C PHE A 309 -16.50 12.30 -7.42
N GLN A 310 -15.40 11.55 -7.32
CA GLN A 310 -15.20 10.23 -7.90
C GLN A 310 -15.90 9.13 -7.08
N SER A 311 -16.08 7.97 -7.69
CA SER A 311 -16.52 6.76 -6.99
C SER A 311 -15.45 6.29 -5.99
N THR A 312 -15.90 5.69 -4.89
CA THR A 312 -15.01 5.26 -3.80
C THR A 312 -14.35 3.91 -4.09
N LEU A 313 -13.21 3.65 -3.45
CA LEU A 313 -12.48 2.39 -3.57
C LEU A 313 -13.25 1.26 -2.88
N ILE A 314 -13.00 0.01 -3.30
CA ILE A 314 -13.62 -1.17 -2.68
C ILE A 314 -13.29 -1.29 -1.18
N PHE A 315 -12.15 -0.75 -0.74
CA PHE A 315 -11.79 -0.65 0.67
C PHE A 315 -12.83 0.16 1.46
N ASP A 316 -13.28 1.30 0.90
CA ASP A 316 -14.22 2.21 1.54
C ASP A 316 -15.62 1.61 1.73
N LYS A 317 -15.95 0.55 0.98
CA LYS A 317 -17.20 -0.21 1.13
C LYS A 317 -17.41 -0.70 2.56
N PHE A 318 -16.33 -1.05 3.23
CA PHE A 318 -16.33 -1.69 4.54
C PHE A 318 -15.99 -0.72 5.66
N LEU A 319 -15.77 0.56 5.36
CA LEU A 319 -15.48 1.58 6.37
C LEU A 319 -16.77 2.05 7.04
N VAL A 320 -16.76 2.03 8.37
CA VAL A 320 -17.88 2.37 9.25
C VAL A 320 -17.40 3.37 10.29
N SER A 321 -18.15 4.47 10.46
CA SER A 321 -17.90 5.44 11.51
C SER A 321 -18.68 5.12 12.80
N THR A 322 -18.09 5.44 13.94
CA THR A 322 -18.80 5.52 15.24
C THR A 322 -19.99 6.48 15.22
N GLN A 323 -19.96 7.48 14.34
CA GLN A 323 -21.02 8.48 14.24
C GLN A 323 -22.22 7.91 13.45
N PRO A 324 -23.43 7.78 14.04
CA PRO A 324 -24.56 7.12 13.37
C PRO A 324 -24.98 7.74 12.04
N SER A 325 -24.85 9.06 11.89
CA SER A 325 -25.17 9.78 10.65
C SER A 325 -24.17 9.52 9.53
N LEU A 326 -22.98 9.01 9.85
CA LEU A 326 -21.90 8.67 8.92
C LEU A 326 -21.55 7.19 8.99
N ALA A 327 -22.47 6.35 9.47
CA ALA A 327 -22.19 4.97 9.82
C ALA A 327 -21.65 4.15 8.64
N ASN A 328 -21.96 4.50 7.39
CA ASN A 328 -21.46 3.79 6.22
C ASN A 328 -20.78 4.75 5.24
N MET A 329 -19.48 4.57 5.05
CA MET A 329 -18.67 5.44 4.20
C MET A 329 -18.99 5.29 2.71
N SER A 330 -19.45 4.11 2.26
CA SER A 330 -19.92 3.91 0.89
C SER A 330 -21.18 4.70 0.59
N GLN A 331 -22.17 4.68 1.49
CA GLN A 331 -23.39 5.51 1.36
C GLN A 331 -23.05 7.00 1.35
N LEU A 332 -22.10 7.43 2.18
CA LEU A 332 -21.61 8.80 2.16
C LEU A 332 -20.98 9.14 0.80
N GLY A 333 -20.18 8.23 0.24
CA GLY A 333 -19.57 8.38 -1.08
C GLY A 333 -20.60 8.54 -2.20
N PHE A 334 -21.71 7.80 -2.15
CA PHE A 334 -22.81 7.96 -3.12
C PHE A 334 -23.48 9.33 -2.99
N HIS A 335 -23.73 9.79 -1.77
CA HIS A 335 -24.30 11.11 -1.53
C HIS A 335 -23.36 12.25 -1.96
N MET A 336 -22.04 12.07 -1.81
CA MET A 336 -21.04 13.01 -2.32
C MET A 336 -21.09 13.11 -3.85
N GLN A 337 -21.25 11.98 -4.54
CA GLN A 337 -21.32 11.93 -6.01
C GLN A 337 -22.54 12.67 -6.60
N GLU A 338 -23.55 13.02 -5.81
CA GLU A 338 -24.70 13.83 -6.26
C GLU A 338 -24.38 15.33 -6.42
N PHE A 339 -23.21 15.79 -5.94
CA PHE A 339 -22.77 17.17 -6.12
C PHE A 339 -21.77 17.31 -7.27
N CYS A 340 -22.13 18.14 -8.25
CA CYS A 340 -21.26 18.49 -9.38
C CYS A 340 -21.49 19.93 -9.84
N GLN A 341 -20.49 20.46 -10.54
CA GLN A 341 -20.50 21.79 -11.15
C GLN A 341 -19.89 21.71 -12.55
N GLN A 342 -20.27 22.67 -13.41
CA GLN A 342 -19.73 22.82 -14.76
C GLN A 342 -19.29 24.26 -15.01
N ASP A 343 -18.61 24.47 -16.15
CA ASP A 343 -18.18 25.77 -16.64
C ASP A 343 -17.45 26.59 -15.57
N THR A 344 -17.84 27.85 -15.41
CA THR A 344 -17.27 28.77 -14.41
C THR A 344 -17.53 28.35 -12.98
N GLN A 345 -18.57 27.56 -12.70
CA GLN A 345 -18.84 27.05 -11.34
C GLN A 345 -17.91 25.90 -10.96
N ALA A 346 -17.32 25.22 -11.94
CA ALA A 346 -16.30 24.20 -11.70
C ALA A 346 -14.94 24.81 -11.31
N PHE A 347 -14.69 26.11 -11.55
CA PHE A 347 -13.46 26.74 -11.08
C PHE A 347 -13.32 26.58 -9.56
N ILE A 348 -12.16 26.13 -9.07
CA ILE A 348 -11.96 25.64 -7.69
C ILE A 348 -12.55 26.54 -6.59
N LEU A 349 -12.38 27.87 -6.67
CA LEU A 349 -12.92 28.79 -5.67
C LEU A 349 -14.46 28.86 -5.71
N ASN A 350 -15.05 28.84 -6.91
CA ASN A 350 -16.50 28.82 -7.10
C ASN A 350 -17.07 27.46 -6.69
N PHE A 351 -16.36 26.37 -6.99
CA PHE A 351 -16.74 25.02 -6.61
C PHE A 351 -16.86 24.90 -5.09
N ILE A 352 -15.83 25.32 -4.33
CA ILE A 352 -15.85 25.25 -2.86
C ILE A 352 -16.95 26.14 -2.28
N ASN A 353 -17.12 27.36 -2.80
CA ASN A 353 -18.17 28.26 -2.35
C ASN A 353 -19.58 27.69 -2.59
N SER A 354 -19.80 27.06 -3.75
CA SER A 354 -21.06 26.37 -4.06
C SER A 354 -21.25 25.12 -3.21
N PHE A 355 -20.17 24.37 -2.94
CA PHE A 355 -20.18 23.17 -2.13
C PHE A 355 -20.58 23.47 -0.68
N GLN A 356 -20.08 24.57 -0.09
CA GLN A 356 -20.38 25.00 1.28
C GLN A 356 -21.88 25.08 1.59
N GLY A 357 -22.71 25.42 0.60
CA GLY A 357 -24.15 25.55 0.75
C GLY A 357 -24.92 24.22 0.79
N THR A 358 -24.23 23.08 0.75
CA THR A 358 -24.86 21.76 0.52
C THR A 358 -24.90 20.88 1.77
N PRO A 359 -25.84 19.91 1.84
CA PRO A 359 -25.80 18.84 2.85
C PRO A 359 -24.51 18.01 2.78
N GLN A 360 -23.96 17.80 1.57
CA GLN A 360 -22.71 17.07 1.33
C GLN A 360 -21.53 17.72 2.08
N TYR A 361 -21.44 19.05 2.07
CA TYR A 361 -20.40 19.77 2.82
C TYR A 361 -20.53 19.58 4.33
N THR A 362 -21.77 19.61 4.86
CA THR A 362 -22.01 19.38 6.30
C THR A 362 -21.52 17.98 6.72
N ASN A 363 -21.74 16.98 5.87
CA ASN A 363 -21.25 15.63 6.07
C ASN A 363 -19.72 15.55 5.97
N ALA A 364 -19.11 16.26 5.02
CA ALA A 364 -17.66 16.30 4.84
C ALA A 364 -16.93 16.96 6.03
N VAL A 365 -17.52 18.00 6.63
CA VAL A 365 -17.03 18.61 7.89
C VAL A 365 -17.19 17.63 9.06
N SER A 366 -18.35 16.99 9.19
CA SER A 366 -18.59 16.01 10.26
C SER A 366 -17.62 14.83 10.18
N LEU A 367 -17.28 14.40 8.96
CA LEU A 367 -16.28 13.37 8.73
C LEU A 367 -14.87 13.84 9.11
N PHE A 368 -14.52 15.10 8.81
CA PHE A 368 -13.26 15.69 9.27
C PHE A 368 -13.15 15.65 10.79
N ASP A 369 -14.18 16.08 11.52
CA ASP A 369 -14.19 16.05 12.98
C ASP A 369 -14.12 14.62 13.54
N THR A 370 -14.81 13.69 12.88
CA THR A 370 -14.74 12.25 13.19
C THR A 370 -13.29 11.77 13.05
N MET A 371 -12.68 11.93 11.87
CA MET A 371 -11.34 11.43 11.60
C MET A 371 -10.24 12.17 12.39
N ALA A 372 -10.50 13.37 12.89
CA ALA A 372 -9.63 14.08 13.82
C ALA A 372 -9.66 13.49 15.26
N THR A 373 -10.59 12.59 15.54
CA THR A 373 -10.75 11.93 16.84
C THR A 373 -10.22 10.50 16.76
N PRO A 374 -9.40 10.03 17.72
CA PRO A 374 -8.90 8.65 17.71
C PRO A 374 -10.00 7.59 17.78
N GLN A 375 -9.76 6.45 17.14
CA GLN A 375 -10.58 5.24 17.20
C GLN A 375 -12.05 5.41 16.80
N THR A 376 -12.32 6.26 15.82
CA THR A 376 -13.69 6.56 15.38
C THR A 376 -14.10 5.89 14.07
N LEU A 377 -13.16 5.26 13.37
CA LEU A 377 -13.38 4.59 12.10
C LEU A 377 -12.99 3.11 12.23
N PHE A 378 -13.82 2.23 11.69
CA PHE A 378 -13.59 0.79 11.68
C PHE A 378 -13.74 0.20 10.28
N PHE A 379 -13.03 -0.89 10.04
CA PHE A 379 -13.21 -1.75 8.90
C PHE A 379 -14.09 -2.91 9.36
N ASP A 380 -15.33 -2.93 8.90
CA ASP A 380 -16.32 -3.93 9.28
C ASP A 380 -16.20 -5.17 8.37
N PHE A 381 -15.96 -6.33 8.97
CA PHE A 381 -15.73 -7.53 8.17
C PHE A 381 -17.03 -8.13 7.67
N ALA A 382 -17.10 -8.34 6.35
CA ALA A 382 -18.18 -9.14 5.78
C ALA A 382 -18.12 -10.57 6.33
N THR A 383 -19.26 -11.28 6.38
CA THR A 383 -19.27 -12.71 6.69
C THR A 383 -18.41 -13.47 5.67
N PRO A 384 -17.52 -14.39 6.10
CA PRO A 384 -16.71 -15.19 5.18
C PRO A 384 -17.56 -15.90 4.15
N ALA A 385 -17.13 -15.85 2.88
CA ALA A 385 -17.88 -16.42 1.75
C ALA A 385 -18.03 -17.95 1.81
N VAL A 386 -17.15 -18.63 2.53
CA VAL A 386 -17.09 -20.10 2.63
C VAL A 386 -17.23 -20.57 4.08
N ALA A 387 -18.09 -21.56 4.29
CA ALA A 387 -18.43 -22.07 5.62
C ALA A 387 -17.23 -22.73 6.36
N ASN A 388 -16.22 -23.18 5.61
CA ASN A 388 -14.99 -23.78 6.15
C ASN A 388 -13.86 -22.78 6.37
N SER A 389 -14.12 -21.47 6.31
CA SER A 389 -13.13 -20.43 6.65
C SER A 389 -12.58 -20.65 8.06
N THR A 390 -11.26 -20.42 8.24
CA THR A 390 -10.63 -20.48 9.55
C THR A 390 -11.19 -19.42 10.50
N PHE A 391 -11.68 -18.29 9.98
CA PHE A 391 -12.36 -17.26 10.78
C PHE A 391 -13.71 -17.71 11.36
N LEU A 392 -14.32 -18.77 10.83
CA LEU A 392 -15.55 -19.36 11.41
C LEU A 392 -15.26 -20.54 12.34
N THR A 393 -14.17 -21.26 12.06
CA THR A 393 -13.89 -22.55 12.70
C THR A 393 -12.89 -22.45 13.85
N ASN A 394 -12.03 -21.43 13.86
CA ASN A 394 -11.13 -21.13 14.97
C ASN A 394 -11.81 -20.17 15.96
N ALA A 395 -11.96 -20.58 17.21
CA ALA A 395 -12.68 -19.82 18.24
C ALA A 395 -12.04 -18.46 18.56
N TYR A 396 -10.70 -18.37 18.55
CA TYR A 396 -10.00 -17.11 18.78
C TYR A 396 -10.24 -16.13 17.62
N LEU A 397 -10.07 -16.57 16.37
CA LEU A 397 -10.30 -15.72 15.21
C LEU A 397 -11.77 -15.26 15.12
N ALA A 398 -12.70 -16.18 15.35
CA ALA A 398 -14.14 -15.89 15.29
C ALA A 398 -14.60 -14.86 16.31
N ALA A 399 -13.94 -14.78 17.47
CA ALA A 399 -14.24 -13.81 18.51
C ALA A 399 -13.47 -12.48 18.35
N THR A 400 -12.32 -12.50 17.67
CA THR A 400 -11.41 -11.35 17.57
C THR A 400 -11.70 -10.50 16.35
N TYR A 401 -11.89 -11.12 15.18
CA TYR A 401 -11.97 -10.41 13.90
C TYR A 401 -13.41 -10.20 13.45
N HIS A 402 -14.12 -9.34 14.18
CA HIS A 402 -15.43 -8.81 13.78
C HIS A 402 -15.29 -7.48 13.02
N ASN A 403 -14.37 -6.64 13.48
CA ASN A 403 -13.94 -5.43 12.80
C ASN A 403 -12.49 -5.14 13.19
N MET A 404 -11.88 -4.15 12.55
CA MET A 404 -10.60 -3.58 12.98
C MET A 404 -10.70 -2.06 13.04
N THR A 405 -10.09 -1.47 14.05
CA THR A 405 -10.02 0.00 14.18
C THR A 405 -8.96 0.55 13.22
N LEU A 406 -9.31 1.59 12.48
CA LEU A 406 -8.37 2.31 11.62
C LEU A 406 -7.71 3.43 12.40
N LEU A 407 -6.53 3.82 11.94
CA LEU A 407 -5.81 4.97 12.45
C LEU A 407 -6.63 6.26 12.20
N THR A 408 -7.08 6.89 13.28
CA THR A 408 -7.67 8.22 13.25
C THR A 408 -7.08 9.11 14.34
N GLY A 409 -7.22 10.42 14.20
CA GLY A 409 -6.68 11.41 15.12
C GLY A 409 -6.24 12.69 14.42
N SER A 410 -6.16 13.78 15.18
CA SER A 410 -5.79 15.10 14.63
C SER A 410 -4.45 15.10 13.88
N ALA A 411 -3.50 14.28 14.34
CA ALA A 411 -2.20 14.08 13.73
C ALA A 411 -2.20 13.05 12.60
N VAL A 412 -3.34 12.81 11.93
CA VAL A 412 -3.50 11.94 10.75
C VAL A 412 -3.85 12.79 9.52
N LEU A 413 -4.69 13.83 9.70
CA LEU A 413 -5.25 14.66 8.62
C LEU A 413 -4.30 15.72 8.02
N ASP A 414 -3.18 16.00 8.67
CA ASP A 414 -2.11 16.86 8.17
C ASP A 414 -0.76 16.21 8.51
N THR A 415 -0.42 15.18 7.74
CA THR A 415 0.77 14.37 8.00
C THR A 415 1.57 14.11 6.75
N GLN A 416 2.82 13.71 6.97
CA GLN A 416 3.64 13.11 5.93
C GLN A 416 3.15 11.72 5.48
N LEU A 417 2.08 11.15 6.05
CA LEU A 417 1.44 9.95 5.50
C LEU A 417 0.51 10.33 4.34
N GLU A 418 -0.18 11.46 4.45
CA GLU A 418 -0.91 12.12 3.37
C GLU A 418 0.07 12.90 2.48
N GLN A 419 0.92 12.21 1.72
CA GLN A 419 1.78 12.89 0.74
C GLN A 419 0.99 13.21 -0.51
N PHE A 420 1.19 14.39 -1.07
CA PHE A 420 0.56 14.85 -2.31
C PHE A 420 1.62 15.45 -3.26
N ASP A 421 2.90 15.14 -3.00
CA ASP A 421 4.01 15.71 -3.75
C ASP A 421 4.09 15.11 -5.16
N GLN A 422 4.94 15.72 -6.00
CA GLN A 422 5.10 15.33 -7.40
C GLN A 422 5.64 13.91 -7.58
N THR A 423 6.25 13.33 -6.54
CA THR A 423 6.84 12.00 -6.54
C THR A 423 5.90 10.95 -5.96
N SER A 424 4.97 11.36 -5.08
CA SER A 424 4.17 10.45 -4.28
C SER A 424 2.85 11.11 -3.84
N SER A 425 1.90 11.24 -4.78
CA SER A 425 0.54 11.65 -4.45
C SER A 425 -0.28 10.47 -3.94
N ARG A 426 -0.57 10.49 -2.65
CA ARG A 426 -1.12 9.42 -1.81
C ARG A 426 -2.27 9.88 -0.89
N PRO A 427 -3.31 10.55 -1.43
CA PRO A 427 -4.49 10.90 -0.66
C PRO A 427 -5.13 9.67 -0.02
N GLY A 428 -5.54 9.79 1.23
CA GLY A 428 -6.30 8.79 1.98
C GLY A 428 -5.45 7.67 2.56
N THR A 429 -4.14 7.71 2.36
CA THR A 429 -3.20 6.73 2.92
C THR A 429 -3.23 6.74 4.44
N ALA A 430 -3.44 7.89 5.08
CA ALA A 430 -3.32 7.98 6.53
C ALA A 430 -4.47 7.28 7.28
N ILE A 431 -5.66 7.11 6.67
CA ILE A 431 -6.72 6.24 7.19
C ILE A 431 -6.71 4.83 6.59
N SER A 432 -5.69 4.56 5.78
CA SER A 432 -5.38 3.24 5.23
C SER A 432 -4.33 2.51 6.07
N HIS A 433 -4.26 2.87 7.36
CA HIS A 433 -3.49 2.19 8.40
C HIS A 433 -4.46 1.68 9.47
N VAL A 434 -4.12 0.56 10.09
CA VAL A 434 -4.78 0.12 11.33
C VAL A 434 -4.27 0.95 12.50
N ASP A 435 -5.07 1.03 13.56
CA ASP A 435 -4.72 1.80 14.76
C ASP A 435 -3.38 1.36 15.37
N ASP A 436 -2.66 2.29 16.01
CA ASP A 436 -1.36 1.99 16.62
C ASP A 436 -1.46 1.01 17.81
N ASP A 437 -2.66 0.77 18.34
CA ASP A 437 -2.94 -0.30 19.32
C ASP A 437 -2.58 -1.70 18.78
N TYR A 438 -2.50 -1.88 17.44
CA TYR A 438 -2.09 -3.15 16.82
C TYR A 438 -0.56 -3.35 16.76
N ASN A 439 0.26 -2.36 17.15
CA ASN A 439 1.73 -2.45 17.10
C ASN A 439 2.31 -3.65 17.87
N SER A 440 1.67 -4.03 18.98
CA SER A 440 2.10 -5.18 19.80
C SER A 440 1.22 -6.42 19.58
N THR A 441 0.71 -6.58 18.36
CA THR A 441 -0.16 -7.69 17.99
C THR A 441 0.33 -8.36 16.71
N VAL A 442 -0.28 -9.47 16.33
CA VAL A 442 0.01 -10.14 15.05
C VAL A 442 -0.37 -9.30 13.81
N ASP A 443 -1.11 -8.20 13.98
CA ASP A 443 -1.55 -7.31 12.90
C ASP A 443 -0.73 -6.01 12.77
N PHE A 444 0.51 -6.02 13.27
CA PHE A 444 1.40 -4.85 13.28
C PHE A 444 1.76 -4.30 11.90
N LEU A 445 1.63 -5.10 10.82
CA LEU A 445 2.13 -4.78 9.49
C LEU A 445 1.61 -3.45 8.92
N MET A 446 0.35 -3.11 9.16
CA MET A 446 -0.31 -1.93 8.59
C MET A 446 -0.53 -0.80 9.60
N THR A 447 0.23 -0.77 10.68
CA THR A 447 0.25 0.37 11.62
C THR A 447 1.01 1.55 11.02
N LYS A 448 0.95 2.73 11.67
CA LYS A 448 1.60 3.94 11.18
C LYS A 448 3.13 3.83 11.10
N GLY A 449 3.72 3.14 12.07
CA GLY A 449 5.15 3.13 12.29
C GLY A 449 5.75 1.75 12.13
N PHE A 450 6.94 1.68 11.55
CA PHE A 450 7.71 0.45 11.54
C PHE A 450 8.36 0.21 12.90
N LEU A 451 8.19 -1.00 13.43
CA LEU A 451 8.96 -1.48 14.58
C LEU A 451 10.44 -1.65 14.18
N MET A 452 11.33 -0.96 14.89
CA MET A 452 12.78 -0.97 14.65
C MET A 452 13.50 -1.87 15.64
N GLY A 453 14.71 -2.31 15.30
CA GLY A 453 15.54 -3.11 16.21
C GLY A 453 15.20 -4.59 16.31
N GLN A 454 14.25 -5.09 15.50
CA GLN A 454 13.88 -6.50 15.45
C GLN A 454 13.69 -6.95 14.00
N THR A 455 14.14 -8.17 13.67
CA THR A 455 13.90 -8.74 12.34
C THR A 455 12.43 -9.10 12.20
N LEU A 456 11.97 -9.23 10.96
CA LEU A 456 10.57 -9.58 10.70
C LEU A 456 10.18 -10.94 11.31
N GLU A 457 11.09 -11.91 11.35
CA GLU A 457 10.89 -13.19 12.04
C GLU A 457 10.77 -13.00 13.54
N GLN A 458 11.64 -12.21 14.17
CA GLN A 458 11.60 -11.97 15.61
C GLN A 458 10.26 -11.36 16.03
N LEU A 459 9.81 -10.33 15.29
CA LEU A 459 8.50 -9.72 15.50
C LEU A 459 7.37 -10.74 15.33
N THR A 460 7.39 -11.50 14.24
CA THR A 460 6.34 -12.49 13.97
C THR A 460 6.30 -13.57 15.05
N ASP A 461 7.43 -14.15 15.42
CA ASP A 461 7.52 -15.20 16.44
C ASP A 461 7.09 -14.69 17.82
N GLU A 462 7.50 -13.48 18.20
CA GLU A 462 7.11 -12.83 19.46
C GLU A 462 5.58 -12.64 19.53
N MET A 463 4.98 -12.03 18.51
CA MET A 463 3.55 -11.71 18.51
C MET A 463 2.68 -12.97 18.46
N TYR A 464 3.08 -13.99 17.68
CA TYR A 464 2.37 -15.27 17.65
C TYR A 464 2.56 -16.09 18.93
N GLY A 465 3.71 -15.97 19.59
CA GLY A 465 3.98 -16.59 20.88
C GLY A 465 3.10 -16.06 22.02
N ALA A 466 2.57 -14.85 21.88
CA ALA A 466 1.65 -14.23 22.84
C ALA A 466 0.17 -14.65 22.65
N LEU A 467 -0.17 -15.35 21.56
CA LEU A 467 -1.55 -15.76 21.30
C LEU A 467 -2.03 -16.84 22.28
N PRO A 468 -3.34 -16.84 22.63
CA PRO A 468 -3.91 -17.86 23.53
C PRO A 468 -3.90 -19.27 22.93
N SER A 469 -3.84 -19.39 21.61
CA SER A 469 -3.78 -20.65 20.89
C SER A 469 -3.20 -20.47 19.50
N ALA A 470 -2.47 -21.48 19.01
CA ALA A 470 -1.97 -21.51 17.64
C ALA A 470 -3.14 -21.44 16.63
N ILE A 471 -2.96 -20.68 15.56
CA ILE A 471 -3.92 -20.61 14.46
C ILE A 471 -3.57 -21.74 13.49
N THR A 472 -4.54 -22.59 13.19
CA THR A 472 -4.35 -23.71 12.25
C THR A 472 -5.33 -23.61 11.10
N TYR A 473 -4.87 -23.88 9.88
CA TYR A 473 -5.70 -23.92 8.68
C TYR A 473 -5.47 -25.22 7.90
N SER A 474 -6.45 -25.55 7.08
CA SER A 474 -6.49 -26.82 6.33
C SER A 474 -6.10 -26.57 4.89
N ILE A 475 -5.13 -27.33 4.37
CA ILE A 475 -4.81 -27.37 2.95
C ILE A 475 -5.19 -28.72 2.36
N ILE A 476 -5.67 -28.70 1.11
CA ILE A 476 -5.93 -29.92 0.34
C ILE A 476 -4.68 -30.21 -0.47
N THR A 477 -4.05 -31.34 -0.23
CA THR A 477 -2.86 -31.77 -1.00
C THR A 477 -3.22 -32.06 -2.46
N SER A 478 -2.22 -32.02 -3.35
CA SER A 478 -2.35 -32.23 -4.80
C SER A 478 -3.04 -33.55 -5.21
N ASN A 479 -3.10 -34.53 -4.32
CA ASN A 479 -3.83 -35.80 -4.53
C ASN A 479 -5.33 -35.73 -4.15
N HIS A 480 -5.87 -34.54 -3.82
CA HIS A 480 -7.29 -34.28 -3.49
C HIS A 480 -7.90 -35.18 -2.41
N SER A 481 -7.07 -35.86 -1.62
CA SER A 481 -7.52 -36.93 -0.70
C SER A 481 -7.00 -36.77 0.73
N ILE A 482 -6.03 -35.88 0.98
CA ILE A 482 -5.48 -35.63 2.32
C ILE A 482 -5.64 -34.15 2.66
N VAL A 483 -6.35 -33.89 3.76
CA VAL A 483 -6.39 -32.59 4.43
C VAL A 483 -5.20 -32.55 5.39
N GLU A 484 -4.25 -31.66 5.12
CA GLU A 484 -3.12 -31.39 6.01
C GLU A 484 -3.45 -30.14 6.84
N HIS A 485 -3.22 -30.20 8.15
CA HIS A 485 -3.36 -29.04 9.03
C HIS A 485 -2.00 -28.36 9.20
N ARG A 486 -1.95 -27.05 8.92
CA ARG A 486 -0.75 -26.23 9.07
C ARG A 486 -0.97 -25.13 10.09
N ASN A 487 0.08 -24.79 10.81
CA ASN A 487 0.10 -23.59 11.64
C ASN A 487 0.24 -22.37 10.73
N TYR A 488 -0.56 -21.35 11.01
CA TYR A 488 -0.46 -20.06 10.37
C TYR A 488 0.45 -19.16 11.20
N THR A 489 1.55 -18.74 10.61
CA THR A 489 2.51 -17.78 11.17
C THR A 489 3.03 -16.95 9.99
N SER A 490 2.76 -15.66 9.99
CA SER A 490 3.16 -14.75 8.93
C SER A 490 3.21 -13.31 9.46
N PRO A 491 4.09 -12.45 8.94
CA PRO A 491 4.04 -11.02 9.22
C PRO A 491 2.76 -10.34 8.69
N ILE A 492 2.07 -10.93 7.71
CA ILE A 492 0.74 -10.47 7.31
C ILE A 492 -0.27 -11.07 8.29
N GLY A 493 -0.65 -10.31 9.31
CA GLY A 493 -1.53 -10.79 10.38
C GLY A 493 -2.91 -11.27 9.91
N PRO A 494 -3.62 -12.09 10.73
CA PRO A 494 -4.95 -12.58 10.39
C PRO A 494 -5.98 -11.47 10.16
N GLY A 495 -5.88 -10.34 10.85
CA GLY A 495 -6.72 -9.17 10.64
C GLY A 495 -6.46 -8.51 9.28
N ILE A 496 -5.19 -8.33 8.92
CA ILE A 496 -4.82 -7.79 7.59
C ILE A 496 -5.29 -8.74 6.48
N LEU A 497 -5.11 -10.06 6.64
CA LEU A 497 -5.70 -11.06 5.74
C LEU A 497 -7.22 -10.99 5.68
N ARG A 498 -7.89 -10.73 6.81
CA ARG A 498 -9.34 -10.60 6.89
C ARG A 498 -9.84 -9.40 6.08
N MET A 499 -9.11 -8.28 6.09
CA MET A 499 -9.41 -7.11 5.28
C MET A 499 -9.32 -7.45 3.78
N LEU A 500 -8.24 -8.11 3.35
CA LEU A 500 -8.07 -8.57 1.97
C LEU A 500 -9.16 -9.57 1.54
N ASP A 501 -9.51 -10.55 2.39
CA ASP A 501 -10.62 -11.49 2.16
C ASP A 501 -11.96 -10.78 2.01
N THR A 502 -12.22 -9.79 2.87
CA THR A 502 -13.45 -8.99 2.83
C THR A 502 -13.55 -8.16 1.54
N MET A 503 -12.44 -7.62 1.05
CA MET A 503 -12.38 -6.96 -0.27
C MET A 503 -12.57 -7.96 -1.43
N GLY A 504 -12.21 -9.23 -1.21
CA GLY A 504 -12.50 -10.36 -2.10
C GLY A 504 -11.27 -11.11 -2.62
N TYR A 505 -10.09 -10.91 -2.03
CA TYR A 505 -8.94 -11.78 -2.28
C TYR A 505 -9.16 -13.18 -1.68
N SER A 506 -8.66 -14.23 -2.33
CA SER A 506 -8.61 -15.56 -1.73
C SER A 506 -7.34 -15.68 -0.87
N THR A 507 -7.49 -16.03 0.41
CA THR A 507 -6.37 -16.07 1.37
C THR A 507 -6.17 -17.47 1.95
N ALA A 508 -5.04 -17.70 2.61
CA ALA A 508 -4.75 -18.97 3.28
C ALA A 508 -5.78 -19.32 4.38
N LEU A 509 -6.35 -18.30 5.05
CA LEU A 509 -7.34 -18.48 6.11
C LEU A 509 -8.80 -18.47 5.60
N THR A 510 -9.02 -17.97 4.38
CA THR A 510 -10.29 -18.09 3.66
C THR A 510 -10.02 -18.41 2.19
N ASN A 511 -9.97 -19.71 1.87
CA ASN A 511 -9.85 -20.14 0.48
C ASN A 511 -11.21 -20.02 -0.22
N THR A 512 -11.49 -18.84 -0.77
CA THR A 512 -12.69 -18.59 -1.57
C THR A 512 -12.55 -19.13 -2.98
N SER A 513 -11.32 -19.42 -3.45
CA SER A 513 -11.03 -19.74 -4.85
C SER A 513 -11.60 -18.68 -5.84
N TYR A 514 -11.80 -17.46 -5.36
CA TYR A 514 -12.48 -16.35 -6.05
C TYR A 514 -13.87 -16.72 -6.57
N VAL A 515 -14.60 -17.56 -5.83
CA VAL A 515 -16.03 -17.75 -6.10
C VAL A 515 -16.72 -16.41 -5.84
N ALA A 516 -17.29 -15.83 -6.90
CA ALA A 516 -18.01 -14.57 -6.81
C ALA A 516 -19.29 -14.76 -5.98
N THR A 517 -19.22 -14.46 -4.69
CA THR A 517 -20.36 -14.49 -3.77
C THR A 517 -20.77 -13.07 -3.42
N GLY A 518 -21.13 -12.29 -4.44
CA GLY A 518 -21.76 -10.97 -4.26
C GLY A 518 -23.21 -11.04 -4.71
N SER A 519 -24.14 -10.54 -3.89
CA SER A 519 -25.45 -10.16 -4.42
C SER A 519 -25.23 -8.98 -5.37
N PRO A 520 -25.74 -9.03 -6.62
CA PRO A 520 -25.66 -7.91 -7.54
C PRO A 520 -26.17 -6.62 -6.87
N SER A 521 -25.33 -5.61 -6.78
CA SER A 521 -25.77 -4.25 -6.47
C SER A 521 -26.17 -3.58 -7.78
N ALA A 522 -27.32 -2.92 -7.79
CA ALA A 522 -27.63 -2.02 -8.89
C ALA A 522 -26.60 -0.89 -8.90
N LYS A 523 -26.09 -0.52 -10.08
CA LYS A 523 -25.25 0.66 -10.24
C LYS A 523 -26.01 1.90 -9.75
N PHE A 524 -25.46 2.60 -8.77
CA PHE A 524 -25.90 3.90 -8.31
C PHE A 524 -25.77 4.87 -9.49
N ARG A 525 -26.85 5.60 -9.75
CA ARG A 525 -26.88 6.60 -10.80
C ARG A 525 -26.90 7.97 -10.15
N SER A 526 -25.82 8.71 -10.31
CA SER A 526 -25.75 10.09 -9.88
C SER A 526 -26.38 11.00 -10.93
N SER A 527 -26.95 12.12 -10.49
CA SER A 527 -27.30 13.24 -11.39
C SER A 527 -26.09 13.84 -12.12
N CYS A 528 -24.88 13.47 -11.72
CA CYS A 528 -23.61 13.94 -12.25
C CYS A 528 -22.96 12.95 -13.21
N ASP A 529 -23.53 11.77 -13.43
CA ASP A 529 -22.93 10.74 -14.31
C ASP A 529 -22.75 11.26 -15.75
N ASP A 530 -23.76 11.98 -16.28
CA ASP A 530 -23.70 12.58 -17.63
C ASP A 530 -22.73 13.79 -17.72
N ILE A 531 -22.35 14.36 -16.59
CA ILE A 531 -21.50 15.56 -16.49
C ILE A 531 -20.02 15.19 -16.44
N ASN A 532 -19.69 14.04 -15.83
CA ASN A 532 -18.33 13.57 -15.63
C ASN A 532 -17.85 12.58 -16.70
N ASP A 533 -18.75 12.00 -17.50
CA ASP A 533 -18.40 11.32 -18.74
C ASP A 533 -18.03 12.37 -19.79
N ASN A 534 -16.72 12.63 -19.97
CA ASN A 534 -16.20 13.37 -21.12
C ASN A 534 -16.37 12.52 -22.41
N GLY A 535 -17.62 12.30 -22.81
CA GLY A 535 -17.98 11.97 -24.18
C GLY A 535 -17.71 13.19 -25.05
N VAL A 536 -16.90 12.99 -26.09
CA VAL A 536 -16.58 13.96 -27.15
C VAL A 536 -17.76 14.89 -27.39
N SER A 537 -17.54 16.20 -27.22
CA SER A 537 -18.51 17.23 -27.57
C SER A 537 -19.03 16.93 -28.97
N SER A 538 -20.29 16.48 -29.08
CA SER A 538 -20.95 16.44 -30.37
C SER A 538 -21.01 17.88 -30.84
N SER A 539 -20.18 18.21 -31.83
CA SER A 539 -20.29 19.44 -32.58
C SER A 539 -21.74 19.57 -33.04
N ASN A 540 -22.41 20.62 -32.56
CA ASN A 540 -23.69 21.06 -33.07
C ASN A 540 -23.52 21.37 -34.56
N ASP A 541 -24.01 20.48 -35.42
CA ASP A 541 -24.42 20.84 -36.76
C ASP A 541 -25.95 20.97 -36.74
N ASP A 542 -26.40 22.22 -36.69
CA ASP A 542 -27.76 22.64 -37.00
C ASP A 542 -28.06 22.50 -38.51
N ALA A 543 -29.35 22.29 -38.79
CA ALA A 543 -30.06 22.26 -40.08
C ALA A 543 -29.99 20.90 -40.83
N ASP A 544 -31.08 20.29 -41.27
CA ASP A 544 -32.27 20.89 -41.87
C ASP A 544 -33.47 19.94 -41.81
N SER A 545 -34.66 20.52 -41.72
CA SER A 545 -35.96 19.84 -41.77
C SER A 545 -36.29 19.28 -43.15
N ASN A 546 -36.80 18.04 -43.26
CA ASN A 546 -38.06 17.80 -44.01
C ASN A 546 -38.67 16.40 -43.86
N SER A 547 -40.00 16.40 -44.02
CA SER A 547 -40.99 15.36 -43.79
C SER A 547 -41.04 14.18 -44.79
N SER A 548 -41.64 13.07 -44.31
CA SER A 548 -42.73 12.29 -44.94
C SER A 548 -42.49 10.80 -45.32
N SER A 549 -43.25 9.96 -44.61
CA SER A 549 -44.07 8.80 -45.02
C SER A 549 -43.49 7.57 -45.76
N SER A 550 -43.70 6.42 -45.09
CA SER A 550 -44.28 5.13 -45.55
C SER A 550 -43.49 4.17 -46.45
N GLY A 551 -43.36 2.91 -46.00
CA GLY A 551 -43.14 1.74 -46.85
C GLY A 551 -42.54 0.51 -46.15
N ASN A 552 -43.35 -0.53 -45.95
CA ASN A 552 -42.98 -1.87 -45.45
C ASN A 552 -41.79 -2.53 -46.19
N ASN A 553 -40.95 -3.30 -45.50
CA ASN A 553 -41.01 -4.77 -45.37
C ASN A 553 -39.64 -5.43 -45.09
N THR A 554 -39.68 -6.61 -44.46
CA THR A 554 -38.68 -7.70 -44.39
C THR A 554 -37.40 -7.55 -43.53
N GLY A 555 -37.45 -8.21 -42.36
CA GLY A 555 -36.54 -9.31 -41.97
C GLY A 555 -35.04 -9.04 -41.85
N SER A 556 -34.57 -8.90 -40.61
CA SER A 556 -33.45 -9.69 -40.06
C SER A 556 -33.29 -9.39 -38.58
N ALA A 557 -33.26 -10.45 -37.78
CA ALA A 557 -32.90 -10.39 -36.37
C ALA A 557 -31.43 -9.95 -36.26
N VAL A 558 -31.21 -8.73 -35.75
CA VAL A 558 -29.89 -8.28 -35.31
C VAL A 558 -29.87 -8.43 -33.80
N SER A 559 -29.05 -9.37 -33.34
CA SER A 559 -28.67 -9.51 -31.95
C SER A 559 -28.04 -8.21 -31.48
N SER A 560 -28.64 -7.58 -30.47
CA SER A 560 -28.02 -6.51 -29.69
C SER A 560 -26.80 -7.09 -28.98
N GLY A 561 -25.62 -6.93 -29.60
CA GLY A 561 -24.35 -7.15 -28.93
C GLY A 561 -24.14 -6.01 -27.93
N SER A 562 -24.38 -6.28 -26.66
CA SER A 562 -23.96 -5.40 -25.57
C SER A 562 -22.44 -5.42 -25.52
N THR A 563 -21.80 -4.38 -26.06
CA THR A 563 -20.38 -4.14 -25.84
C THR A 563 -20.21 -3.53 -24.44
N SER A 564 -19.94 -4.37 -23.45
CA SER A 564 -19.55 -3.93 -22.11
C SER A 564 -18.13 -3.35 -22.17
N PHE A 565 -18.01 -2.04 -21.95
CA PHE A 565 -16.72 -1.37 -21.77
C PHE A 565 -16.32 -1.40 -20.29
N ALA A 566 -15.16 -1.96 -19.97
CA ALA A 566 -14.51 -1.73 -18.69
C ALA A 566 -13.79 -0.37 -18.77
N LEU A 567 -14.11 0.55 -17.87
CA LEU A 567 -13.44 1.85 -17.81
C LEU A 567 -12.17 1.70 -16.98
N ALA A 568 -11.01 1.78 -17.63
CA ALA A 568 -9.73 1.85 -16.96
C ALA A 568 -9.53 3.27 -16.43
N LEU A 569 -9.51 3.42 -15.10
CA LEU A 569 -9.07 4.65 -14.46
C LEU A 569 -7.57 4.52 -14.23
N HIS A 570 -6.78 5.15 -15.09
CA HIS A 570 -5.38 5.39 -14.77
C HIS A 570 -5.33 6.43 -13.65
N PRO A 571 -4.50 6.23 -12.60
CA PRO A 571 -4.16 7.32 -11.72
C PRO A 571 -3.42 8.37 -12.56
N TYR A 572 -4.16 9.35 -13.09
CA TYR A 572 -3.59 10.54 -13.70
C TYR A 572 -3.02 11.40 -12.57
N PHE A 573 -1.84 11.05 -12.11
CA PHE A 573 -0.92 11.96 -11.46
C PHE A 573 0.26 12.09 -12.41
N GLY A 574 0.06 12.90 -13.45
CA GLY A 574 1.12 13.23 -14.37
C GLY A 574 2.21 13.99 -13.61
N SER A 575 3.43 13.48 -13.68
CA SER A 575 4.65 14.24 -13.46
C SER A 575 4.64 15.47 -14.36
N VAL A 576 4.16 16.60 -13.83
CA VAL A 576 4.29 17.91 -14.47
C VAL A 576 5.75 18.30 -14.32
N LEU A 577 6.50 18.23 -15.42
CA LEU A 577 7.81 18.86 -15.54
C LEU A 577 7.65 20.36 -15.32
N VAL A 578 7.86 20.82 -14.09
CA VAL A 578 8.11 22.23 -13.78
C VAL A 578 9.62 22.46 -13.95
N PRO A 579 10.07 23.34 -14.87
CA PRO A 579 11.49 23.66 -14.96
C PRO A 579 11.94 24.45 -13.72
N SER A 580 13.16 24.15 -13.26
CA SER A 580 13.80 24.66 -12.03
C SER A 580 13.67 26.18 -11.80
N PRO A 581 13.66 26.65 -10.54
CA PRO A 581 13.58 28.07 -10.20
C PRO A 581 14.98 28.69 -10.28
N LEU A 582 15.33 29.23 -11.43
CA LEU A 582 16.38 30.23 -11.55
C LEU A 582 15.78 31.41 -12.31
N LEU A 583 15.72 32.56 -11.62
CA LEU A 583 15.13 33.85 -12.00
C LEU A 583 13.66 34.07 -11.64
N LEU A 584 13.43 34.62 -10.45
CA LEU A 584 12.53 35.77 -10.28
C LEU A 584 12.90 36.53 -9.01
N LEU A 585 13.92 37.37 -9.16
CA LEU A 585 14.16 38.51 -8.28
C LEU A 585 13.40 39.70 -8.88
N SER A 586 12.71 40.44 -8.02
CA SER A 586 12.23 41.83 -8.17
C SER A 586 11.00 42.14 -9.05
N PHE A 587 10.27 43.17 -8.58
CA PHE A 587 9.00 43.77 -9.02
C PHE A 587 7.75 43.10 -8.39
N PHE A 588 7.02 43.72 -7.45
CA PHE A 588 6.57 45.11 -7.37
C PHE A 588 6.48 45.67 -5.94
N LEU A 589 6.88 46.94 -5.84
CA LEU A 589 6.47 47.92 -4.84
C LEU A 589 5.41 48.79 -5.53
N LEU A 590 4.15 48.73 -5.09
CA LEU A 590 3.16 49.82 -5.00
C LEU A 590 1.80 49.28 -4.55
#